data_AF-A0A379FGM1-F1
#
_entry.id   AF-A0A379FGM1-F1
#
_cell.length_a   1.000
_cell.length_b   1.000
_cell.length_c   1.000
_cell.angle_alpha   90.00
_cell.angle_beta   90.00
_cell.angle_gamma   90.00
#
_symmetry.space_group_name_H-M   'P 1'
#
loop_
_entity.id
_entity.type
_entity.pdbx_description
1 polymer ?
#
loop_
_entity_poly.entity_id
_entity_poly.type
_entity_poly.pdbx_seq_one_letter_code
_entity_poly.pdbx_strand_id
1 'polypeptide(L)'
;MLAYAGLLASPSRSSDVISSLISHCFDLENVKVIGWETRRVPIPESQQNKLGTISHQSGQKSRPRMLLGENFSLGSHIYDCNGKCTIEISELSLERYMRFLPNGSDFAPLVAFVSYIFHEQLAWDLRLSIAEKQAEGFRLGHQQHNQLGWQSFLGQPAKKPDVTITVLE
;
A
#
# COMPACT_ATOMS: atom_id res chain seq x y z
N MET A 1 -16.46 8.67 -14.80
CA MET A 1 -16.12 7.24 -15.06
C MET A 1 -16.40 6.79 -16.50
N LEU A 2 -17.49 7.18 -17.16
CA LEU A 2 -17.82 6.71 -18.52
C LEU A 2 -16.71 6.97 -19.57
N ALA A 3 -16.00 8.10 -19.46
CA ALA A 3 -14.89 8.43 -20.36
C ALA A 3 -13.73 7.42 -20.32
N TYR A 4 -13.61 6.65 -19.23
CA TYR A 4 -12.53 5.68 -19.02
C TYR A 4 -12.99 4.23 -19.12
N ALA A 5 -14.23 3.99 -19.57
CA ALA A 5 -14.77 2.63 -19.71
C ALA A 5 -13.88 1.76 -20.60
N GLY A 6 -13.29 2.33 -21.67
CA GLY A 6 -12.36 1.60 -22.54
C GLY A 6 -11.04 1.21 -21.87
N LEU A 7 -10.47 2.06 -21.01
CA LEU A 7 -9.25 1.73 -20.27
C LEU A 7 -9.51 0.73 -19.15
N LEU A 8 -10.65 0.86 -18.46
CA LEU A 8 -11.08 -0.08 -17.42
C LEU A 8 -11.48 -1.45 -17.98
N ALA A 9 -12.00 -1.49 -19.21
CA ALA A 9 -12.31 -2.74 -19.92
C ALA A 9 -11.04 -3.45 -20.44
N SER A 10 -9.91 -2.73 -20.55
CA SER A 10 -8.65 -3.34 -20.94
C SER A 10 -8.12 -4.25 -19.81
N PRO A 11 -7.61 -5.45 -20.13
CA PRO A 11 -7.08 -6.36 -19.12
C PRO A 11 -5.72 -5.90 -18.54
N SER A 12 -5.04 -4.97 -19.20
CA SER A 12 -3.76 -4.42 -18.75
C SER A 12 -3.96 -3.23 -17.82
N ARG A 13 -3.63 -3.41 -16.54
CA ARG A 13 -3.64 -2.37 -15.50
C ARG A 13 -2.22 -1.87 -15.23
N SER A 14 -1.62 -1.15 -16.18
CA SER A 14 -0.27 -0.60 -15.96
C SER A 14 -0.30 0.47 -14.86
N SER A 15 0.83 0.64 -14.17
CA SER A 15 1.02 1.66 -13.13
C SER A 15 0.64 3.06 -13.63
N ASP A 16 0.97 3.37 -14.88
CA ASP A 16 0.67 4.66 -15.49
C ASP A 16 -0.84 4.87 -15.68
N VAL A 17 -1.56 3.86 -16.18
CA VAL A 17 -3.02 3.94 -16.36
C VAL A 17 -3.70 4.14 -15.01
N ILE A 18 -3.30 3.39 -13.98
CA ILE A 18 -3.85 3.53 -12.62
C ILE A 18 -3.58 4.93 -12.07
N SER A 19 -2.33 5.41 -12.23
CA SER A 19 -1.93 6.76 -11.79
C SER A 19 -2.77 7.84 -12.46
N SER A 20 -2.95 7.76 -13.79
CA SER A 20 -3.78 8.70 -14.54
C SER A 20 -5.25 8.65 -14.11
N LEU A 21 -5.82 7.46 -13.89
CA LEU A 21 -7.20 7.31 -13.45
C LEU A 21 -7.44 7.97 -12.08
N ILE A 22 -6.54 7.74 -11.12
CA ILE A 22 -6.62 8.35 -9.79
C ILE A 22 -6.43 9.86 -9.88
N SER A 23 -5.42 10.32 -10.62
CA SER A 23 -5.15 11.74 -10.86
C SER A 23 -6.40 12.47 -11.38
N HIS A 24 -7.03 11.95 -12.43
CA HIS A 24 -8.22 12.59 -13.01
C HIS A 24 -9.48 12.47 -12.14
N CYS A 25 -9.67 11.34 -11.45
CA CYS A 25 -10.88 11.13 -10.64
C CYS A 25 -10.90 12.02 -9.39
N PHE A 26 -9.72 12.32 -8.84
CA PHE A 26 -9.58 13.08 -7.61
C PHE A 26 -9.05 14.50 -7.83
N ASP A 27 -8.79 14.91 -9.07
CA ASP A 27 -8.21 16.21 -9.42
C ASP A 27 -6.86 16.44 -8.72
N LEU A 28 -5.91 15.55 -9.00
CA LEU A 28 -4.57 15.53 -8.41
C LEU A 28 -3.51 15.66 -9.48
N GLU A 29 -2.52 16.51 -9.23
CA GLU A 29 -1.44 16.76 -10.19
C GLU A 29 -0.38 15.65 -10.21
N ASN A 30 -0.03 15.12 -9.03
CA ASN A 30 1.11 14.20 -8.88
C ASN A 30 0.69 12.90 -8.19
N VAL A 31 0.34 11.89 -9.00
CA VAL A 31 0.04 10.53 -8.54
C VAL A 31 0.99 9.54 -9.21
N LYS A 32 1.55 8.61 -8.43
CA LYS A 32 2.39 7.52 -8.94
C LYS A 32 2.05 6.21 -8.26
N VAL A 33 2.11 5.12 -9.02
CA VAL A 33 2.05 3.76 -8.47
C VAL A 33 3.45 3.17 -8.48
N ILE A 34 4.00 2.92 -7.30
CA ILE A 34 5.30 2.32 -7.06
C ILE A 34 5.08 0.82 -6.82
N GLY A 35 5.53 -0.01 -7.75
CA GLY A 35 5.52 -1.47 -7.60
C GLY A 35 6.79 -1.98 -6.91
N TRP A 36 6.83 -3.30 -6.71
CA TRP A 36 8.02 -4.04 -6.25
C TRP A 36 8.48 -3.70 -4.83
N GLU A 37 7.56 -3.34 -3.96
CA GLU A 37 7.88 -3.02 -2.57
C GLU A 37 7.95 -4.27 -1.70
N THR A 38 9.06 -4.40 -0.98
CA THR A 38 9.29 -5.51 -0.07
C THR A 38 8.32 -5.47 1.10
N ARG A 39 7.60 -6.57 1.32
CA ARG A 39 6.81 -6.83 2.52
C ARG A 39 7.18 -8.16 3.15
N ARG A 40 6.83 -8.31 4.43
CA ARG A 40 6.90 -9.58 5.14
C ARG A 40 5.53 -10.24 5.11
N VAL A 41 5.43 -11.43 4.53
CA VAL A 41 4.19 -12.20 4.42
C VAL A 41 4.26 -13.38 5.38
N PRO A 42 3.20 -13.63 6.18
CA PRO A 42 3.15 -14.79 7.06
C PRO A 42 3.13 -16.08 6.24
N ILE A 43 3.93 -17.05 6.64
CA ILE A 43 3.88 -18.41 6.10
C ILE A 43 2.74 -19.14 6.83
N PRO A 44 1.73 -19.68 6.11
CA PRO A 44 0.68 -20.47 6.73
C PRO A 44 1.26 -21.61 7.56
N GLU A 45 0.69 -21.94 8.72
CA GLU A 45 1.23 -22.99 9.61
C GLU A 45 1.39 -24.35 8.90
N SER A 46 0.51 -24.65 7.94
CA SER A 46 0.58 -25.85 7.11
C SER A 46 1.82 -25.86 6.19
N GLN A 47 2.35 -24.68 5.87
CA GLN A 47 3.52 -24.47 5.03
C GLN A 47 4.76 -24.06 5.84
N GLN A 48 4.70 -24.04 7.16
CA GLN A 48 5.89 -23.79 7.99
C GLN A 48 6.75 -25.04 8.11
N ASN A 49 8.05 -24.82 8.25
CA ASN A 49 9.02 -25.90 8.36
C ASN A 49 8.81 -26.69 9.66
N LYS A 50 8.63 -28.00 9.53
CA LYS A 50 8.59 -28.94 10.65
C LYS A 50 9.43 -30.16 10.30
N LEU A 51 10.61 -30.24 10.90
CA LEU A 51 11.53 -31.36 10.68
C LEU A 51 10.86 -32.69 11.07
N GLY A 52 11.12 -33.74 10.30
CA GLY A 52 10.56 -35.07 10.54
C GLY A 52 9.07 -35.22 10.21
N THR A 53 8.40 -34.18 9.73
CA THR A 53 6.99 -34.27 9.31
C THR A 53 6.87 -34.72 7.87
N ILE A 54 6.08 -35.76 7.62
CA ILE A 54 5.74 -36.25 6.28
C ILE A 54 4.39 -35.65 5.89
N SER A 55 4.31 -35.06 4.69
CA SER A 55 3.05 -34.60 4.12
C SER A 55 2.42 -35.72 3.30
N HIS A 56 1.16 -36.01 3.57
CA HIS A 56 0.33 -36.94 2.80
C HIS A 56 -0.71 -36.11 2.05
N GLN A 57 -0.52 -35.94 0.74
CA GLN A 57 -1.56 -35.39 -0.14
C GLN A 57 -2.19 -36.53 -0.93
N SER A 58 -3.53 -36.56 -0.96
CA SER A 58 -4.28 -37.60 -1.68
C SER A 58 -3.83 -37.66 -3.14
N GLY A 59 -3.44 -38.85 -3.61
CA GLY A 59 -2.92 -39.05 -4.96
C GLY A 59 -1.43 -38.75 -5.17
N GLN A 60 -0.69 -38.32 -4.13
CA GLN A 60 0.77 -38.12 -4.20
C GLN A 60 1.54 -39.06 -3.26
N LYS A 61 2.77 -39.41 -3.64
CA LYS A 61 3.68 -40.17 -2.77
C LYS A 61 4.03 -39.34 -1.53
N SER A 62 4.01 -39.98 -0.36
CA SER A 62 4.48 -39.40 0.89
C SER A 62 5.87 -38.80 0.74
N ARG A 63 6.01 -37.52 1.07
CA ARG A 63 7.28 -36.80 1.01
C ARG A 63 7.46 -35.96 2.29
N PRO A 64 8.70 -35.69 2.71
CA PRO A 64 8.94 -34.74 3.78
C PRO A 64 8.32 -33.39 3.43
N ARG A 65 7.75 -32.72 4.43
CA ARG A 65 7.04 -31.44 4.25
C ARG A 65 7.91 -30.37 3.59
N MET A 66 9.19 -30.33 3.94
CA MET A 66 10.20 -29.47 3.32
C MET A 66 11.50 -30.22 3.09
N LEU A 67 12.16 -29.90 1.98
CA LEU A 67 13.50 -30.38 1.64
C LEU A 67 14.45 -29.19 1.46
N LEU A 68 15.66 -29.33 2.03
CA LEU A 68 16.73 -28.37 1.82
C LEU A 68 17.12 -28.34 0.34
N GLY A 69 17.19 -27.15 -0.26
CA GLY A 69 17.50 -26.96 -1.69
C GLY A 69 16.29 -26.97 -2.63
N GLU A 70 15.09 -27.32 -2.13
CA GLU A 70 13.85 -27.27 -2.94
C GLU A 70 12.89 -26.18 -2.42
N ASN A 71 12.34 -26.38 -1.23
CA ASN A 71 11.25 -25.56 -0.69
C ASN A 71 11.43 -25.22 0.80
N PHE A 72 12.68 -25.26 1.28
CA PHE A 72 13.03 -24.94 2.65
C PHE A 72 12.85 -23.44 2.92
N SER A 73 11.99 -23.11 3.89
CA SER A 73 11.88 -21.78 4.47
C SER A 73 12.17 -21.83 5.97
N LEU A 74 12.64 -20.72 6.54
CA LEU A 74 12.98 -20.61 7.95
C LEU A 74 12.11 -19.55 8.62
N GLY A 75 11.55 -19.90 9.78
CA GLY A 75 10.69 -19.01 10.56
C GLY A 75 9.24 -19.00 10.09
N SER A 76 8.51 -17.96 10.47
CA SER A 76 7.07 -17.81 10.22
C SER A 76 6.73 -16.81 9.12
N HIS A 77 7.73 -16.20 8.46
CA HIS A 77 7.53 -15.15 7.46
C HIS A 77 8.53 -15.28 6.31
N ILE A 78 8.11 -14.88 5.11
CA ILE A 78 8.96 -14.68 3.94
C ILE A 78 8.93 -13.23 3.47
N TYR A 79 9.91 -12.84 2.67
CA TYR A 79 9.87 -11.57 1.94
C TYR A 79 9.20 -11.78 0.58
N ASP A 80 8.27 -10.89 0.25
CA ASP A 80 7.59 -10.80 -1.04
C ASP A 80 7.74 -9.36 -1.56
N CYS A 81 7.94 -9.20 -2.85
CA CYS A 81 7.97 -7.90 -3.51
C CYS A 81 6.91 -7.76 -4.62
N ASN A 82 6.22 -8.85 -4.98
CA ASN A 82 5.29 -8.83 -6.12
C ASN A 82 3.86 -8.53 -5.70
N GLY A 83 3.49 -8.92 -4.48
CA GLY A 83 2.12 -8.79 -3.99
C GLY A 83 1.79 -7.45 -3.34
N LYS A 84 2.68 -6.44 -3.42
CA LYS A 84 2.48 -5.13 -2.80
C LYS A 84 2.89 -3.97 -3.71
N CYS A 85 2.11 -2.89 -3.68
CA CYS A 85 2.47 -1.61 -4.29
C CYS A 85 2.11 -0.42 -3.38
N THR A 86 2.76 0.72 -3.58
CA THR A 86 2.39 1.99 -2.96
C THR A 86 1.79 2.94 -3.99
N ILE A 87 0.66 3.55 -3.64
CA ILE A 87 0.12 4.70 -4.36
C ILE A 87 0.66 5.95 -3.67
N GLU A 88 1.51 6.69 -4.36
CA GLU A 88 2.09 7.95 -3.89
C GLU A 88 1.30 9.13 -4.47
N ILE A 89 0.76 9.97 -3.59
CA ILE A 89 0.14 11.25 -3.93
C ILE A 89 1.00 12.35 -3.32
N SER A 90 1.61 13.18 -4.15
CA SER A 90 2.62 14.16 -3.74
C SER A 90 2.23 15.59 -4.07
N GLU A 91 2.98 16.54 -3.52
CA GLU A 91 2.75 17.98 -3.67
C GLU A 91 1.34 18.43 -3.23
N LEU A 92 0.80 17.79 -2.19
CA LEU A 92 -0.51 18.14 -1.66
C LEU A 92 -0.45 19.42 -0.83
N SER A 93 -1.46 20.29 -1.00
CA SER A 93 -1.74 21.32 0.02
C SER A 93 -2.13 20.65 1.34
N LEU A 94 -1.97 21.35 2.45
CA LEU A 94 -2.34 20.82 3.76
C LEU A 94 -3.81 20.40 3.80
N GLU A 95 -4.72 21.21 3.25
CA GLU A 95 -6.15 20.90 3.18
C GLU A 95 -6.42 19.61 2.39
N ARG A 96 -5.75 19.44 1.25
CA ARG A 96 -5.94 18.25 0.41
C ARG A 96 -5.35 17.01 1.07
N TYR A 97 -4.17 17.14 1.67
CA TYR A 97 -3.56 16.10 2.49
C TYR A 97 -4.53 15.58 3.56
N MET A 98 -5.17 16.50 4.29
CA MET A 98 -6.15 16.14 5.33
C MET A 98 -7.37 15.39 4.80
N ARG A 99 -7.82 15.68 3.58
CA ARG A 99 -8.95 14.98 2.97
C ARG A 99 -8.64 13.53 2.62
N PHE A 100 -7.37 13.20 2.38
CA PHE A 100 -6.92 11.84 2.06
C PHE A 100 -6.43 11.04 3.27
N LEU A 101 -6.40 11.62 4.47
CA LEU A 101 -6.18 10.85 5.68
C LEU A 101 -7.39 9.96 6.00
N PRO A 102 -7.25 8.90 6.83
CA PRO A 102 -8.32 7.95 7.10
C PRO A 102 -9.61 8.56 7.69
N ASN A 103 -9.52 9.74 8.31
CA ASN A 103 -10.63 10.52 8.83
C ASN A 103 -11.15 11.61 7.86
N GLY A 104 -10.54 11.74 6.68
CA GLY A 104 -10.88 12.71 5.66
C GLY A 104 -11.98 12.24 4.70
N SER A 105 -12.57 13.18 3.96
CA SER A 105 -13.70 12.92 3.08
C SER A 105 -13.35 12.07 1.85
N ASP A 106 -12.11 12.14 1.37
CA ASP A 106 -11.70 11.55 0.09
C ASP A 106 -11.04 10.18 0.26
N PHE A 107 -10.66 9.79 1.49
CA PHE A 107 -10.01 8.51 1.75
C PHE A 107 -10.92 7.33 1.42
N ALA A 108 -12.12 7.25 1.97
CA ALA A 108 -13.03 6.12 1.69
C ALA A 108 -13.40 6.02 0.18
N PRO A 109 -13.72 7.12 -0.53
CA PRO A 109 -13.88 7.09 -1.98
C PRO A 109 -12.62 6.60 -2.72
N LEU A 110 -11.42 7.03 -2.32
CA LEU A 110 -10.16 6.59 -2.92
C LEU A 110 -9.96 5.09 -2.73
N VAL A 111 -10.15 4.58 -1.51
CA VAL A 111 -10.03 3.15 -1.20
C VAL A 111 -11.01 2.35 -2.04
N ALA A 112 -12.28 2.74 -2.11
CA ALA A 112 -13.27 2.06 -2.93
C ALA A 112 -12.90 2.04 -4.42
N PHE A 113 -12.39 3.17 -4.93
CA PHE A 113 -11.96 3.29 -6.32
C PHE A 113 -10.74 2.40 -6.64
N VAL A 114 -9.72 2.41 -5.78
CA VAL A 114 -8.53 1.58 -5.95
C VAL A 114 -8.88 0.10 -5.85
N SER A 115 -9.70 -0.29 -4.87
CA SER A 115 -10.17 -1.68 -4.74
C SER A 115 -10.94 -2.15 -5.97
N TYR A 116 -11.76 -1.27 -6.57
CA TYR A 116 -12.44 -1.56 -7.82
C TYR A 116 -11.47 -1.79 -9.00
N ILE A 117 -10.38 -1.01 -9.06
CA ILE A 117 -9.37 -1.14 -10.12
C ILE A 117 -8.53 -2.41 -9.93
N PHE A 118 -8.13 -2.73 -8.71
CA PHE A 118 -7.22 -3.85 -8.40
C PHE A 118 -7.90 -5.21 -8.30
N HIS A 119 -9.23 -5.27 -8.19
CA HIS A 119 -9.97 -6.54 -8.03
C HIS A 119 -9.39 -7.44 -6.91
N GLU A 120 -8.91 -6.82 -5.83
CA GLU A 120 -8.42 -7.48 -4.59
C GLU A 120 -7.14 -8.33 -4.71
N GLN A 121 -6.36 -8.23 -5.79
CA GLN A 121 -5.17 -9.09 -5.97
C GLN A 121 -3.88 -8.58 -5.30
N LEU A 122 -3.81 -7.29 -4.96
CA LEU A 122 -2.58 -6.66 -4.46
C LEU A 122 -2.83 -5.94 -3.15
N ALA A 123 -1.96 -6.21 -2.18
CA ALA A 123 -1.83 -5.37 -1.00
C ALA A 123 -1.32 -4.00 -1.42
N TRP A 124 -1.76 -2.95 -0.75
CA TRP A 124 -1.31 -1.62 -1.09
C TRP A 124 -1.28 -0.64 0.06
N ASP A 125 -0.31 0.25 -0.01
CA ASP A 125 -0.17 1.40 0.88
C ASP A 125 -0.49 2.69 0.14
N LEU A 126 -0.96 3.68 0.87
CA LEU A 126 -1.15 5.05 0.42
C LEU A 126 -0.04 5.92 1.03
N ARG A 127 0.85 6.46 0.22
CA ARG A 127 1.85 7.46 0.63
C ARG A 127 1.38 8.85 0.25
N LEU A 128 1.23 9.72 1.24
CA LEU A 128 0.81 11.10 1.06
C LEU A 128 1.98 12.02 1.39
N SER A 129 2.34 12.90 0.45
CA SER A 129 3.40 13.90 0.67
C SER A 129 2.85 15.32 0.57
N ILE A 130 3.21 16.15 1.53
CA ILE A 130 2.82 17.56 1.60
C ILE A 130 3.81 18.38 0.75
N ALA A 131 3.30 19.39 0.03
CA ALA A 131 4.12 20.32 -0.72
C ALA A 131 5.08 21.11 0.19
N GLU A 132 6.19 21.58 -0.37
CA GLU A 132 7.18 22.32 0.41
C GLU A 132 6.55 23.56 1.09
N LYS A 133 6.96 23.83 2.33
CA LYS A 133 6.50 24.99 3.15
C LYS A 133 5.02 24.99 3.54
N GLN A 134 4.26 23.94 3.22
CA GLN A 134 2.86 23.78 3.67
C GLN A 134 2.75 23.02 5.00
N ALA A 135 3.81 22.32 5.42
CA ALA A 135 3.86 21.66 6.71
C ALA A 135 4.46 22.59 7.78
N GLU A 136 3.74 22.74 8.89
CA GLU A 136 4.25 23.40 10.08
C GLU A 136 4.72 22.39 11.12
N GLY A 137 5.71 22.79 11.91
CA GLY A 137 6.19 22.00 13.04
C GLY A 137 5.13 21.91 14.14
N PHE A 138 4.97 20.72 14.72
CA PHE A 138 4.06 20.48 15.83
C PHE A 138 4.39 21.38 17.03
N ARG A 139 3.36 22.01 17.61
CA ARG A 139 3.46 22.81 18.83
C ARG A 139 2.44 22.34 19.86
N LEU A 140 2.91 21.99 21.05
CA LEU A 140 2.07 21.53 22.15
C LEU A 140 1.06 22.64 22.55
N GLY A 141 -0.19 22.26 22.79
CA GLY A 141 -1.26 23.20 23.17
C GLY A 141 -1.93 23.91 22.00
N HIS A 142 -1.43 23.75 20.77
CA HIS A 142 -2.14 24.18 19.56
C HIS A 142 -3.17 23.10 19.17
N GLN A 143 -4.40 23.50 18.86
CA GLN A 143 -5.47 22.57 18.47
C GLN A 143 -5.28 22.00 17.05
N GLN A 144 -4.47 22.66 16.22
CA GLN A 144 -4.15 22.22 14.87
C GLN A 144 -2.93 21.28 14.90
N HIS A 145 -2.89 20.30 13.98
CA HIS A 145 -1.77 19.35 13.80
C HIS A 145 -1.53 18.35 14.94
N ASN A 146 -2.56 17.97 15.68
CA ASN A 146 -2.46 17.15 16.89
C ASN A 146 -2.55 15.62 16.64
N GLN A 147 -2.66 15.19 15.38
CA GLN A 147 -2.76 13.76 15.06
C GLN A 147 -1.35 13.15 14.93
N LEU A 148 -0.96 12.35 15.92
CA LEU A 148 0.31 11.66 15.94
C LEU A 148 0.43 10.72 14.74
N GLY A 149 1.58 10.76 14.05
CA GLY A 149 1.86 9.93 12.88
C GLY A 149 1.25 10.44 11.57
N TRP A 150 0.30 11.39 11.61
CA TRP A 150 -0.32 11.96 10.40
C TRP A 150 -0.03 13.44 10.20
N GLN A 151 0.01 14.24 11.28
CA GLN A 151 0.23 15.69 11.20
C GLN A 151 1.35 16.21 12.11
N SER A 152 1.81 15.38 13.05
CA SER A 152 2.78 15.79 14.06
C SER A 152 4.22 15.66 13.53
N PHE A 153 4.69 16.68 12.80
CA PHE A 153 6.10 16.80 12.42
C PHE A 153 6.90 17.46 13.55
N LEU A 154 7.85 16.73 14.14
CA LEU A 154 8.65 17.26 15.24
C LEU A 154 9.69 18.25 14.74
N GLY A 155 9.74 19.45 15.34
CA GLY A 155 10.73 20.46 14.99
C GLY A 155 10.48 21.09 13.62
N GLN A 156 11.50 21.17 12.77
CA GLN A 156 11.33 21.61 11.38
C GLN A 156 11.01 20.39 10.51
N PRO A 157 9.86 20.37 9.81
CA PRO A 157 9.53 19.27 8.92
C PRO A 157 10.57 19.12 7.81
N ALA A 158 10.77 17.89 7.35
CA ALA A 158 11.56 17.61 6.16
C ALA A 158 11.02 18.41 4.97
N LYS A 159 11.86 18.67 3.96
CA LYS A 159 11.46 19.46 2.77
C LYS A 159 10.17 18.95 2.14
N LYS A 160 10.03 17.63 2.04
CA LYS A 160 8.83 16.92 1.59
C LYS A 160 8.43 15.92 2.65
N PRO A 161 7.61 16.32 3.63
CA PRO A 161 7.14 15.40 4.64
C PRO A 161 6.14 14.45 4.02
N ASP A 162 6.33 13.15 4.26
CA ASP A 162 5.42 12.11 3.81
C ASP A 162 4.95 11.20 4.95
N VAL A 163 3.78 10.62 4.76
CA VAL A 163 3.18 9.63 5.65
C VAL A 163 2.69 8.47 4.79
N THR A 164 3.00 7.25 5.20
CA THR A 164 2.54 6.02 4.54
C THR A 164 1.48 5.35 5.41
N ILE A 165 0.33 5.04 4.82
CA ILE A 165 -0.82 4.39 5.45
C ILE A 165 -1.01 3.03 4.78
N THR A 166 -0.97 1.95 5.53
CA THR A 166 -1.32 0.62 5.03
C THR A 166 -2.84 0.49 4.93
N VAL A 167 -3.33 0.25 3.72
CA VAL A 167 -4.77 0.17 3.44
C VAL A 167 -5.23 -1.27 3.33
N LEU A 168 -4.46 -2.11 2.63
CA LEU A 168 -4.73 -3.53 2.47
C LEU A 168 -3.42 -4.31 2.61
N GLU A 169 -3.41 -5.33 3.47
CA GLU A 169 -2.27 -6.23 3.69
C GLU A 169 -2.36 -7.55 2.91
#